data_AF-A0AAE0UJE2-F1
#
_entry.id   AF-A0AAE0UJE2-F1
#
_cell.length_a   1.000
_cell.length_b   1.000
_cell.length_c   1.000
_cell.angle_alpha   90.00
_cell.angle_beta   90.00
_cell.angle_gamma   90.00
#
_symmetry.space_group_name_H-M   'P 1'
#
loop_
_entity.id
_entity.type
_entity.pdbx_description
1 polymer ?
#
loop_
_entity_poly.entity_id
_entity_poly.type
_entity_poly.pdbx_seq_one_letter_code
_entity_poly.pdbx_strand_id
1 'polypeptide(L)'
;MRQIKDSGWYFPSVKSDPERYLQSCPESVCQWLRNLKENGKVLLLITSSHSDYCRLVCEHILGKDFEDLFDVIITNALKPGFFSLIPHQRPFRTLVNDVESGTELACLEKRGWFSQGNWPHLHDLLRSLTNKQEPKVVYFGDSMRCDMYPAFTFAKWETVMILEEMEGEGVVREKQQGSASYQSPAYNQGPAEKKGKFEECMKAPSAVSQQWGSYFVDVKTDEAGQERHTLTWCSSSVRKYSSMAIPSVESIAALPLSFQFKCFSKAQSCTRGYYPSPPHRLLKGVES
;
A
#
# COMPACT_ATOMS: atom_id res chain seq x y z
N MET A 1 -12.10 25.38 15.97
CA MET A 1 -12.23 23.97 15.54
C MET A 1 -13.31 23.88 14.47
N ARG A 2 -12.97 23.78 13.18
CA ARG A 2 -13.94 23.30 12.19
C ARG A 2 -13.75 21.80 12.09
N GLN A 3 -14.61 21.05 12.80
CA GLN A 3 -14.82 19.64 12.48
C GLN A 3 -15.26 19.60 11.01
N ILE A 4 -14.43 19.02 10.15
CA ILE A 4 -14.89 18.58 8.83
C ILE A 4 -16.03 17.61 9.13
N LYS A 5 -17.23 17.90 8.65
CA LYS A 5 -18.41 17.07 8.89
C LYS A 5 -18.05 15.63 8.50
N ASP A 6 -18.00 14.77 9.50
CA ASP A 6 -18.09 13.32 9.42
C ASP A 6 -19.37 12.98 8.62
N SER A 7 -19.24 12.99 7.30
CA SER A 7 -20.33 12.82 6.35
C SER A 7 -20.18 11.47 5.66
N GLY A 8 -21.28 10.74 5.56
CA GLY A 8 -21.27 9.34 5.12
C GLY A 8 -21.06 8.36 6.28
N TRP A 9 -21.06 7.07 5.95
CA TRP A 9 -21.04 5.99 6.95
C TRP A 9 -19.64 5.42 7.18
N TYR A 10 -18.75 5.49 6.19
CA TYR A 10 -17.45 4.82 6.23
C TYR A 10 -16.50 5.41 7.29
N PHE A 11 -16.08 6.69 7.13
CA PHE A 11 -15.12 7.32 8.05
C PHE A 11 -15.63 7.36 9.50
N PRO A 12 -16.91 7.68 9.78
CA PRO A 12 -17.39 7.69 11.15
C PRO A 12 -17.36 6.29 11.78
N SER A 13 -17.66 5.24 11.01
CA SER A 13 -17.61 3.86 11.52
C SER A 13 -16.18 3.44 11.87
N VAL A 14 -15.20 3.75 11.01
CA VAL A 14 -13.79 3.48 11.30
C VAL A 14 -13.31 4.28 12.51
N LYS A 15 -13.72 5.55 12.63
CA LYS A 15 -13.38 6.40 13.77
C LYS A 15 -13.96 5.87 15.09
N SER A 16 -15.18 5.33 15.06
CA SER A 16 -15.87 4.83 16.26
C SER A 16 -15.38 3.46 16.72
N ASP A 17 -14.96 2.60 15.79
CA ASP A 17 -14.54 1.23 16.08
C ASP A 17 -13.36 0.82 15.16
N PRO A 18 -12.15 1.39 15.36
CA PRO A 18 -11.01 1.14 14.47
C PRO A 18 -10.62 -0.34 14.41
N GLU A 19 -10.69 -1.06 15.55
CA GLU A 19 -10.28 -2.47 15.68
C GLU A 19 -11.08 -3.41 14.76
N ARG A 20 -12.32 -3.03 14.43
CA ARG A 20 -13.15 -3.79 13.51
C ARG A 20 -12.68 -3.72 12.06
N TYR A 21 -12.01 -2.63 11.67
CA TYR A 21 -11.66 -2.35 10.27
C TYR A 21 -10.16 -2.36 10.00
N LEU A 22 -9.33 -2.09 11.01
CA LEU A 22 -7.89 -1.94 10.89
C LEU A 22 -7.19 -3.14 11.55
N GLN A 23 -6.30 -3.78 10.81
CA GLN A 23 -5.39 -4.78 11.37
C GLN A 23 -4.16 -4.07 11.90
N SER A 24 -3.80 -4.33 13.17
CA SER A 24 -2.55 -3.83 13.74
C SER A 24 -1.36 -4.37 12.95
N CYS A 25 -0.35 -3.52 12.72
CA CYS A 25 0.89 -3.99 12.10
C CYS A 25 1.68 -4.84 13.12
N PRO A 26 2.30 -5.94 12.69
CA PRO A 26 3.19 -6.68 13.57
C PRO A 26 4.42 -5.83 13.91
N GLU A 27 4.96 -6.02 15.11
CA GLU A 27 6.12 -5.27 15.60
C GLU A 27 7.35 -5.39 14.67
N SER A 28 7.46 -6.49 13.91
CA SER A 28 8.49 -6.66 12.89
C SER A 28 8.51 -5.55 11.84
N VAL A 29 7.34 -5.00 11.46
CA VAL A 29 7.24 -3.87 10.53
C VAL A 29 7.76 -2.60 11.17
N CYS A 30 7.37 -2.30 12.42
CA CYS A 30 7.87 -1.15 13.17
C CYS A 30 9.39 -1.23 13.34
N GLN A 31 9.93 -2.40 13.72
CA GLN A 31 11.37 -2.65 13.81
C GLN A 31 12.06 -2.47 12.47
N TRP A 32 11.47 -2.96 11.38
CA TRP A 32 12.03 -2.79 10.04
C TRP A 32 12.13 -1.31 9.64
N LEU A 33 11.10 -0.49 9.90
CA LEU A 33 11.12 0.95 9.67
C LEU A 33 12.21 1.64 10.52
N ARG A 34 12.30 1.31 11.81
CA ARG A 34 13.37 1.84 12.70
C ARG A 34 14.77 1.46 12.16
N ASN A 35 14.98 0.20 11.81
CA ASN A 35 16.23 -0.30 11.25
C ASN A 35 16.62 0.43 9.96
N LEU A 36 15.67 0.71 9.07
CA LEU A 36 15.93 1.50 7.86
C LEU A 36 16.43 2.90 8.21
N LYS A 37 15.77 3.58 9.15
CA LYS A 37 16.13 4.94 9.58
C LYS A 37 17.50 4.98 10.27
N GLU A 38 17.77 4.02 11.15
CA GLU A 38 19.08 3.85 11.82
C GLU A 38 20.21 3.57 10.82
N ASN A 39 19.92 2.90 9.70
CA ASN A 39 20.84 2.68 8.59
C ASN A 39 20.88 3.85 7.57
N GLY A 40 20.44 5.04 7.99
CA GLY A 40 20.56 6.28 7.24
C GLY A 40 19.62 6.39 6.04
N LYS A 41 18.52 5.62 6.00
CA LYS A 41 17.46 5.82 5.01
C LYS A 41 16.54 6.96 5.44
N VAL A 42 16.09 7.76 4.48
CA VAL A 42 15.04 8.76 4.70
C VAL A 42 13.69 8.10 4.44
N LEU A 43 12.81 8.12 5.44
CA LEU A 43 11.50 7.47 5.37
C LEU A 43 10.38 8.48 5.12
N LEU A 44 9.47 8.11 4.22
CA LEU A 44 8.38 8.95 3.75
C LEU A 44 7.04 8.23 3.95
N LEU A 45 6.03 8.96 4.39
CA LEU A 45 4.63 8.53 4.35
C LEU A 45 3.85 9.50 3.47
N ILE A 46 3.24 8.99 2.39
CA ILE A 46 2.50 9.82 1.41
C ILE A 46 1.08 9.28 1.25
N THR A 47 0.10 9.99 1.78
CA THR A 47 -1.31 9.60 1.75
C THR A 47 -2.21 10.67 1.16
N SER A 48 -3.26 10.25 0.45
CA SER A 48 -4.32 11.15 -0.02
C SER A 48 -5.38 11.43 1.06
N SER A 49 -5.28 10.79 2.23
CA SER A 49 -6.15 11.06 3.39
C SER A 49 -5.79 12.37 4.08
N HIS A 50 -6.76 13.01 4.73
CA HIS A 50 -6.50 14.13 5.64
C HIS A 50 -5.68 13.71 6.86
N SER A 51 -5.03 14.69 7.49
CA SER A 51 -4.06 14.43 8.56
C SER A 51 -4.68 13.83 9.82
N ASP A 52 -5.92 14.21 10.16
CA ASP A 52 -6.67 13.64 11.29
C ASP A 52 -6.91 12.13 11.11
N TYR A 53 -7.34 11.71 9.92
CA TYR A 53 -7.58 10.31 9.62
C TYR A 53 -6.27 9.52 9.50
N CYS A 54 -5.24 10.12 8.89
CA CYS A 54 -3.90 9.53 8.83
C CYS A 54 -3.35 9.25 10.23
N ARG A 55 -3.48 10.23 11.14
CA ARG A 55 -3.08 10.12 12.54
C ARG A 55 -3.82 8.98 13.22
N LEU A 56 -5.15 8.96 13.14
CA LEU A 56 -5.95 7.90 13.76
C LEU A 56 -5.54 6.50 13.30
N VAL A 57 -5.38 6.31 11.99
CA VAL A 57 -5.00 5.00 11.43
C VAL A 57 -3.59 4.62 11.89
N CYS A 58 -2.62 5.54 11.78
CA CYS A 58 -1.24 5.23 12.11
C CYS A 58 -1.04 5.03 13.62
N GLU A 59 -1.67 5.83 14.48
CA GLU A 59 -1.63 5.63 15.93
C GLU A 59 -2.20 4.26 16.32
N HIS A 60 -3.24 3.81 15.61
CA HIS A 60 -3.85 2.50 15.85
C HIS A 60 -2.97 1.34 15.40
N ILE A 61 -2.34 1.41 14.21
CA ILE A 61 -1.64 0.26 13.62
C ILE A 61 -0.12 0.26 13.87
N LEU A 62 0.51 1.43 14.07
CA LEU A 62 1.96 1.60 14.28
C LEU A 62 2.32 2.08 15.69
N GLY A 63 1.34 2.58 16.46
CA GLY A 63 1.55 3.14 17.80
C GLY A 63 1.57 4.66 17.83
N LYS A 64 1.47 5.23 19.04
CA LYS A 64 1.34 6.69 19.25
C LYS A 64 2.55 7.50 18.81
N ASP A 65 3.71 6.87 18.79
CA ASP A 65 5.02 7.40 18.39
C ASP A 65 5.31 7.19 16.89
N PHE A 66 4.32 6.82 16.07
CA PHE A 66 4.55 6.51 14.64
C PHE A 66 5.23 7.64 13.86
N GLU A 67 5.04 8.91 14.27
CA GLU A 67 5.68 10.05 13.62
C GLU A 67 7.20 9.95 13.64
N ASP A 68 7.77 9.33 14.68
CA ASP A 68 9.21 9.13 14.82
C ASP A 68 9.75 8.10 13.82
N LEU A 69 8.88 7.27 13.23
CA LEU A 69 9.25 6.30 12.18
C LEU A 69 9.52 6.99 10.84
N PHE A 70 8.97 8.18 10.61
CA PHE A 70 9.06 8.86 9.32
C PHE A 70 9.83 10.19 9.44
N ASP A 71 10.38 10.65 8.32
CA ASP A 71 11.09 11.92 8.23
C ASP A 71 10.25 13.00 7.56
N VAL A 72 9.39 12.58 6.64
CA VAL A 72 8.44 13.44 5.96
C VAL A 72 7.11 12.71 5.88
N ILE A 73 6.06 13.34 6.38
CA ILE A 73 4.69 12.83 6.29
C ILE A 73 3.89 13.84 5.47
N ILE A 74 3.35 13.37 4.35
CA ILE A 74 2.58 14.16 3.40
C ILE A 74 1.16 13.61 3.39
N THR A 75 0.22 14.43 3.85
CA THR A 75 -1.21 14.12 3.88
C THR A 75 -1.94 14.91 2.79
N ASN A 76 -3.17 14.51 2.47
CA ASN A 76 -3.95 15.08 1.37
C ASN A 76 -3.10 15.25 0.09
N ALA A 77 -2.28 14.26 -0.26
CA ALA A 77 -1.33 14.35 -1.38
C ALA A 77 -2.02 14.50 -2.75
N LEU A 78 -3.33 14.19 -2.84
CA LEU A 78 -4.13 14.30 -4.07
C LEU A 78 -3.51 13.52 -5.24
N LYS A 79 -3.03 12.30 -4.97
CA LYS A 79 -2.52 11.35 -5.98
C LYS A 79 -3.60 11.06 -7.04
N PRO A 80 -3.25 10.91 -8.34
CA PRO A 80 -1.90 10.91 -8.91
C PRO A 80 -1.31 12.31 -9.12
N GLY A 81 -2.06 13.37 -8.82
CA GLY A 81 -1.65 14.76 -9.06
C GLY A 81 -0.34 15.16 -8.39
N PHE A 82 -0.03 14.60 -7.22
CA PHE A 82 1.28 14.72 -6.56
C PHE A 82 2.46 14.43 -7.50
N PHE A 83 2.30 13.42 -8.36
CA PHE A 83 3.34 12.97 -9.28
C PHE A 83 3.24 13.65 -10.64
N SER A 84 2.02 13.86 -11.15
CA SER A 84 1.81 14.26 -12.54
C SER A 84 1.74 15.77 -12.76
N LEU A 85 1.43 16.55 -11.72
CA LEU A 85 1.25 18.00 -11.83
C LEU A 85 2.52 18.74 -11.41
N ILE A 86 2.66 19.95 -11.95
CA ILE A 86 3.83 20.81 -11.73
C ILE A 86 3.66 21.68 -10.47
N PRO A 87 4.75 22.20 -9.88
CA PRO A 87 4.71 22.77 -8.54
C PRO A 87 3.69 23.87 -8.30
N HIS A 88 3.47 24.79 -9.25
CA HIS A 88 2.49 25.86 -9.10
C HIS A 88 1.02 25.39 -9.12
N GLN A 89 0.74 24.17 -9.62
CA GLN A 89 -0.59 23.56 -9.57
C GLN A 89 -0.81 22.76 -8.29
N ARG A 90 0.28 22.38 -7.61
CA ARG A 90 0.27 21.56 -6.39
C ARG A 90 1.35 22.06 -5.40
N PRO A 91 1.15 23.25 -4.80
CA PRO A 91 2.05 23.75 -3.78
C PRO A 91 1.93 22.90 -2.50
N PHE A 92 3.01 22.83 -1.73
CA PHE A 92 2.96 22.27 -0.38
C PHE A 92 2.30 23.26 0.56
N ARG A 93 1.62 22.76 1.59
CA ARG A 93 1.05 23.56 2.69
C ARG A 93 1.54 23.02 4.03
N THR A 94 1.62 23.88 5.03
CA THR A 94 1.84 23.46 6.43
C THR A 94 0.51 23.11 7.10
N LEU A 95 0.58 22.38 8.20
CA LEU A 95 -0.57 22.01 9.03
C LEU A 95 -0.44 22.66 10.40
N VAL A 96 -1.54 23.20 10.94
CA VAL A 96 -1.65 23.65 12.33
C VAL A 96 -2.87 22.98 12.94
N ASN A 97 -2.66 22.10 13.92
CA ASN A 97 -3.73 21.29 14.55
C ASN A 97 -4.59 20.54 13.52
N ASP A 98 -3.96 19.79 12.62
CA ASP A 98 -4.60 19.02 11.54
C ASP A 98 -5.39 19.84 10.51
N VAL A 99 -5.19 21.16 10.48
CA VAL A 99 -5.84 22.04 9.50
C VAL A 99 -4.78 22.63 8.59
N GLU A 100 -5.02 22.56 7.28
CA GLU A 100 -4.15 23.20 6.28
C GLU A 100 -4.05 24.69 6.55
N SER A 101 -2.82 25.17 6.68
CA SER A 101 -2.55 26.59 6.62
C SER A 101 -2.88 27.12 5.22
N GLY A 102 -3.39 28.35 5.16
CA GLY A 102 -3.60 29.06 3.90
C GLY A 102 -2.28 29.37 3.16
N THR A 103 -1.15 29.27 3.85
CA THR A 103 0.18 29.57 3.30
C THR A 103 0.70 28.44 2.42
N GLU A 104 1.03 28.77 1.18
CA GLU A 104 1.72 27.91 0.24
C GLU A 104 3.23 27.99 0.45
N LEU A 105 3.91 26.85 0.36
CA LEU A 105 5.35 26.76 0.47
C LEU A 105 5.99 26.78 -0.92
N ALA A 106 6.91 27.73 -1.11
CA ALA A 106 7.72 27.82 -2.33
C ALA A 106 8.73 26.65 -2.45
N CYS A 107 9.22 26.13 -1.32
CA CYS A 107 10.12 25.00 -1.25
C CYS A 107 9.97 24.25 0.09
N LEU A 108 10.53 23.04 0.16
CA LEU A 108 10.62 22.26 1.39
C LEU A 108 12.06 22.27 1.91
N GLU A 109 12.28 22.79 3.11
CA GLU A 109 13.63 22.99 3.67
C GLU A 109 13.98 22.00 4.79
N LYS A 110 12.98 21.38 5.41
CA LYS A 110 13.17 20.51 6.57
C LYS A 110 12.18 19.35 6.61
N ARG A 111 12.50 18.39 7.47
CA ARG A 111 11.64 17.26 7.88
C ARG A 111 10.33 17.78 8.51
N GLY A 112 9.28 16.96 8.45
CA GLY A 112 8.02 17.25 9.14
C GLY A 112 6.76 16.88 8.37
N TRP A 113 5.65 17.46 8.83
CA TRP A 113 4.31 17.27 8.29
C TRP A 113 3.95 18.33 7.25
N PHE A 114 3.46 17.86 6.11
CA PHE A 114 2.99 18.70 5.03
C PHE A 114 1.65 18.20 4.48
N SER A 115 0.94 19.10 3.82
CA SER A 115 -0.26 18.78 3.06
C SER A 115 -0.07 19.08 1.58
N GLN A 116 -0.73 18.29 0.73
CA GLN A 116 -0.67 18.40 -0.74
C GLN A 116 0.76 18.25 -1.29
N GLY A 117 1.19 19.16 -2.16
CA GLY A 117 2.53 19.18 -2.72
C GLY A 117 2.74 18.35 -3.97
N ASN A 118 4.00 18.23 -4.34
CA ASN A 118 4.45 17.68 -5.62
C ASN A 118 5.80 16.95 -5.47
N TRP A 119 6.04 15.94 -6.32
CA TRP A 119 7.27 15.16 -6.26
C TRP A 119 8.56 15.95 -6.55
N PRO A 120 8.60 16.99 -7.43
CA PRO A 120 9.84 17.74 -7.67
C PRO A 120 10.35 18.47 -6.41
N HIS A 121 9.48 19.18 -5.69
CA HIS A 121 9.86 19.84 -4.45
C HIS A 121 10.25 18.83 -3.36
N LEU A 122 9.57 17.67 -3.29
CA LEU A 122 10.00 16.58 -2.41
C LEU A 122 11.39 16.06 -2.80
N HIS A 123 11.66 15.91 -4.09
CA HIS A 123 12.97 15.47 -4.58
C HIS A 123 14.09 16.44 -4.16
N ASP A 124 13.84 17.75 -4.21
CA ASP A 124 14.80 18.75 -3.73
C ASP A 124 15.05 18.65 -2.21
N LEU A 125 14.00 18.42 -1.42
CA LEU A 125 14.16 18.11 0.01
C LEU A 125 15.01 16.83 0.20
N LEU A 126 14.74 15.77 -0.55
CA LEU A 126 15.49 14.51 -0.45
C LEU A 126 16.97 14.70 -0.81
N ARG A 127 17.31 15.56 -1.77
CA ARG A 127 18.71 15.91 -2.08
C ARG A 127 19.40 16.50 -0.86
N SER A 128 18.75 17.44 -0.19
CA SER A 128 19.24 18.08 1.03
C SER A 128 19.39 17.08 2.18
N LEU A 129 18.35 16.27 2.44
CA LEU A 129 18.34 15.32 3.56
C LEU A 129 19.33 14.17 3.40
N THR A 130 19.62 13.75 2.17
CA THR A 130 20.52 12.62 1.89
C THR A 130 21.94 13.05 1.49
N ASN A 131 22.15 14.35 1.24
CA ASN A 131 23.35 14.91 0.64
C ASN A 131 23.76 14.20 -0.68
N LYS A 132 22.76 13.88 -1.51
CA LYS A 132 22.96 13.22 -2.82
C LYS A 132 22.33 14.06 -3.92
N GLN A 133 23.03 14.19 -5.04
CA GLN A 133 22.50 14.91 -6.22
C GLN A 133 21.29 14.19 -6.84
N GLU A 134 21.32 12.86 -6.83
CA GLU A 134 20.25 12.00 -7.35
C GLU A 134 19.86 10.96 -6.30
N PRO A 135 19.02 11.34 -5.32
CA PRO A 135 18.51 10.38 -4.34
C PRO A 135 17.62 9.35 -5.03
N LYS A 136 17.96 8.06 -4.85
CA LYS A 136 17.12 6.96 -5.32
C LYS A 136 15.98 6.74 -4.32
N VAL A 137 14.76 6.55 -4.83
CA VAL A 137 13.57 6.32 -4.03
C VAL A 137 12.94 4.98 -4.42
N VAL A 138 12.57 4.19 -3.42
CA VAL A 138 11.71 3.02 -3.56
C VAL A 138 10.37 3.38 -2.92
N TYR A 139 9.29 3.30 -3.70
CA TYR A 139 7.94 3.68 -3.27
C TYR A 139 7.02 2.47 -3.23
N PHE A 140 6.40 2.28 -2.07
CA PHE A 140 5.45 1.20 -1.82
C PHE A 140 4.02 1.74 -1.97
N GLY A 141 3.17 1.01 -2.69
CA GLY A 141 1.77 1.39 -2.85
C GLY A 141 0.93 0.28 -3.44
N ASP A 142 -0.38 0.43 -3.30
CA ASP A 142 -1.40 -0.57 -3.63
C ASP A 142 -2.25 -0.17 -4.85
N SER A 143 -2.19 1.10 -5.28
CA SER A 143 -2.95 1.55 -6.44
C SER A 143 -2.11 1.60 -7.70
N MET A 144 -2.47 0.80 -8.70
CA MET A 144 -1.85 0.89 -10.03
C MET A 144 -1.98 2.30 -10.62
N ARG A 145 -3.13 2.96 -10.42
CA ARG A 145 -3.46 4.27 -11.00
C ARG A 145 -2.90 5.43 -10.19
N CYS A 146 -3.01 5.38 -8.87
CA CYS A 146 -2.66 6.51 -8.01
C CYS A 146 -1.20 6.46 -7.54
N ASP A 147 -0.58 5.27 -7.51
CA ASP A 147 0.74 5.06 -6.93
C ASP A 147 1.75 4.59 -7.97
N MET A 148 1.58 3.37 -8.49
CA MET A 148 2.63 2.69 -9.26
C MET A 148 2.90 3.36 -10.61
N TYR A 149 1.88 3.46 -11.48
CA TYR A 149 2.02 4.13 -12.78
C TYR A 149 2.61 5.54 -12.66
N PRO A 150 2.08 6.44 -11.81
CA PRO A 150 2.57 7.80 -11.73
C PRO A 150 3.97 7.91 -11.07
N ALA A 151 4.26 7.17 -10.00
CA ALA A 151 5.59 7.20 -9.38
C ALA A 151 6.68 6.68 -10.34
N PHE A 152 6.39 5.58 -11.06
CA PHE A 152 7.27 5.05 -12.09
C PHE A 152 7.43 6.01 -13.28
N THR A 153 6.33 6.59 -13.76
CA THR A 153 6.32 7.35 -15.02
C THR A 153 6.87 8.76 -14.86
N PHE A 154 6.43 9.49 -13.82
CA PHE A 154 6.76 10.90 -13.64
C PHE A 154 7.99 11.10 -12.75
N ALA A 155 8.02 10.43 -11.59
CA ALA A 155 9.11 10.58 -10.62
C ALA A 155 10.31 9.64 -10.86
N LYS A 156 10.15 8.65 -11.76
CA LYS A 156 11.17 7.62 -12.06
C LYS A 156 11.64 6.86 -10.83
N TRP A 157 10.75 6.66 -9.86
CA TRP A 157 11.03 5.90 -8.66
C TRP A 157 10.96 4.39 -8.94
N GLU A 158 11.74 3.62 -8.19
CA GLU A 158 11.53 2.18 -8.09
C GLU A 158 10.23 1.95 -7.32
N THR A 159 9.41 1.02 -7.75
CA THR A 159 8.05 0.83 -7.21
C THR A 159 7.84 -0.60 -6.77
N VAL A 160 7.29 -0.76 -5.56
CA VAL A 160 6.90 -2.07 -5.01
C VAL A 160 5.39 -2.08 -4.85
N MET A 161 4.72 -2.94 -5.61
CA MET A 161 3.27 -3.09 -5.53
C MET A 161 2.92 -3.96 -4.33
N ILE A 162 2.11 -3.42 -3.43
CA ILE A 162 1.42 -4.21 -2.40
C ILE A 162 0.16 -4.77 -3.05
N LEU A 163 0.07 -6.09 -3.18
CA LEU A 163 -0.95 -6.79 -3.98
C LEU A 163 -1.54 -7.97 -3.20
N GLU A 164 -2.56 -7.70 -2.40
CA GLU A 164 -3.21 -8.67 -1.51
C GLU A 164 -3.81 -9.87 -2.26
N GLU A 165 -4.23 -9.67 -3.52
CA GLU A 165 -4.80 -10.73 -4.37
C GLU A 165 -3.83 -11.89 -4.61
N MET A 166 -2.53 -11.70 -4.37
CA MET A 166 -1.55 -12.80 -4.37
C MET A 166 -1.93 -13.90 -3.35
N GLU A 167 -2.51 -13.54 -2.22
CA GLU A 167 -2.84 -14.47 -1.13
C GLU A 167 -3.97 -15.43 -1.49
N GLY A 168 -5.02 -14.93 -2.14
CA GLY A 168 -6.11 -15.78 -2.63
C GLY A 168 -5.65 -16.77 -3.70
N GLU A 169 -4.54 -16.46 -4.36
CA GLU A 169 -3.91 -17.27 -5.39
C GLU A 169 -2.83 -18.19 -4.82
N GLY A 170 -2.89 -18.48 -3.52
CA GLY A 170 -2.09 -19.51 -2.86
C GLY A 170 -0.72 -19.06 -2.38
N VAL A 171 -0.40 -17.75 -2.46
CA VAL A 171 0.79 -17.21 -1.80
C VAL A 171 0.52 -17.17 -0.30
N VAL A 172 1.23 -18.02 0.45
CA VAL A 172 1.02 -18.17 1.89
C VAL A 172 1.60 -16.96 2.62
N ARG A 173 0.80 -16.32 3.49
CA ARG A 173 1.33 -15.45 4.54
C ARG A 173 2.21 -16.30 5.46
N GLU A 174 3.47 -15.94 5.64
CA GLU A 174 4.27 -16.50 6.73
C GLU A 174 3.60 -16.13 8.05
N LYS A 175 2.73 -17.01 8.56
CA LYS A 175 2.16 -16.88 9.88
C LYS A 175 3.31 -17.04 10.86
N GLN A 176 3.74 -15.94 11.48
CA GLN A 176 4.45 -16.06 12.74
C GLN A 176 3.56 -16.89 13.69
N GLN A 177 4.12 -17.98 14.21
CA GLN A 177 3.46 -18.84 15.19
C GLN A 177 3.06 -17.97 16.39
N GLY A 178 1.79 -17.55 16.48
CA GLY A 178 1.39 -16.63 17.54
C GLY A 178 -0.04 -16.10 17.55
N SER A 179 -0.83 -16.17 16.47
CA SER A 179 -2.26 -15.86 16.54
C SER A 179 -3.10 -17.06 16.13
N ALA A 180 -3.81 -17.58 17.13
CA ALA A 180 -4.89 -18.52 16.94
C ALA A 180 -5.81 -18.04 15.82
N SER A 181 -6.35 -18.99 15.07
CA SER A 181 -7.52 -18.81 14.22
C SER A 181 -8.45 -17.74 14.79
N TYR A 182 -8.75 -16.70 14.00
CA TYR A 182 -9.88 -15.82 14.25
C TYR A 182 -11.17 -16.66 14.19
N GLN A 183 -11.45 -17.37 15.28
CA GLN A 183 -12.79 -17.77 15.66
C GLN A 183 -13.34 -16.58 16.42
N SER A 184 -14.23 -15.81 15.79
CA SER A 184 -15.00 -14.79 16.48
C SER A 184 -15.68 -15.43 17.70
N PRO A 185 -15.55 -14.85 18.92
CA PRO A 185 -16.26 -15.37 20.06
C PRO A 185 -17.77 -15.23 19.82
N ALA A 186 -18.48 -16.32 20.06
CA ALA A 186 -19.93 -16.40 19.94
C ALA A 186 -20.61 -15.37 20.85
N TYR A 187 -21.07 -14.25 20.29
CA TYR A 187 -22.06 -13.39 20.93
C TYR A 187 -23.42 -14.08 20.84
N ASN A 188 -23.71 -14.95 21.81
CA ASN A 188 -25.07 -15.36 22.13
C ASN A 188 -25.44 -14.77 23.50
N GLN A 189 -26.27 -13.73 23.47
CA GLN A 189 -27.51 -13.59 24.26
C GLN A 189 -27.99 -12.13 24.24
N GLY A 190 -28.87 -11.84 23.30
CA GLY A 190 -29.69 -10.62 23.20
C GLY A 190 -30.92 -10.93 22.33
N PRO A 191 -32.07 -10.25 22.52
CA PRO A 191 -33.34 -10.67 21.92
C PRO A 191 -33.27 -10.66 20.39
N ALA A 192 -33.96 -11.61 19.77
CA ALA A 192 -33.94 -11.85 18.33
C ALA A 192 -34.49 -10.67 17.52
N GLU A 193 -33.64 -9.70 17.19
CA GLU A 193 -33.87 -8.80 16.07
C GLU A 193 -33.47 -9.50 14.78
N LYS A 194 -34.32 -9.36 13.75
CA LYS A 194 -34.21 -10.05 12.46
C LYS A 194 -32.81 -9.85 11.85
N LYS A 195 -31.94 -10.84 11.99
CA LYS A 195 -30.67 -10.93 11.27
C LYS A 195 -30.94 -10.85 9.76
N GLY A 196 -30.49 -9.76 9.13
CA GLY A 196 -30.47 -9.65 7.68
C GLY A 196 -29.61 -10.77 7.08
N LYS A 197 -29.98 -11.26 5.90
CA LYS A 197 -29.32 -12.33 5.14
C LYS A 197 -27.87 -12.05 4.69
N PHE A 198 -27.18 -11.08 5.30
CA PHE A 198 -25.84 -10.62 4.91
C PHE A 198 -24.72 -11.07 5.87
N GLU A 199 -25.01 -11.88 6.89
CA GLU A 199 -23.97 -12.57 7.68
C GLU A 199 -23.48 -13.85 6.98
N GLU A 200 -23.24 -13.79 5.67
CA GLU A 200 -22.38 -14.79 5.04
C GLU A 200 -20.95 -14.35 5.33
N CYS A 201 -20.26 -15.10 6.21
CA CYS A 201 -18.86 -14.88 6.56
C CYS A 201 -18.08 -14.59 5.27
N MET A 202 -17.59 -13.36 5.10
CA MET A 202 -16.72 -13.04 3.97
C MET A 202 -15.62 -14.11 3.97
N LYS A 203 -15.46 -14.81 2.83
CA LYS A 203 -14.23 -15.56 2.56
C LYS A 203 -13.05 -14.62 2.79
N ALA A 204 -11.87 -15.17 3.07
CA ALA A 204 -10.64 -14.37 3.20
C ALA A 204 -10.64 -13.24 2.14
N PRO A 205 -10.38 -11.97 2.50
CA PRO A 205 -10.70 -10.81 1.64
C PRO A 205 -10.14 -10.93 0.22
N SER A 206 -9.02 -11.64 0.07
CA SER A 206 -8.29 -11.88 -1.17
C SER A 206 -8.74 -13.10 -1.99
N ALA A 207 -9.77 -13.85 -1.59
CA ALA A 207 -10.16 -15.09 -2.25
C ALA A 207 -10.48 -14.93 -3.76
N VAL A 208 -10.07 -15.90 -4.58
CA VAL A 208 -10.32 -15.88 -6.03
C VAL A 208 -11.81 -15.82 -6.34
N SER A 209 -12.17 -14.90 -7.24
CA SER A 209 -13.55 -14.70 -7.66
C SER A 209 -14.06 -15.89 -8.46
N GLN A 210 -15.25 -16.38 -8.09
CA GLN A 210 -15.96 -17.39 -8.88
C GLN A 210 -16.61 -16.79 -10.13
N GLN A 211 -16.87 -15.48 -10.14
CA GLN A 211 -17.50 -14.78 -11.25
C GLN A 211 -16.48 -14.26 -12.28
N TRP A 212 -15.36 -13.74 -11.79
CA TRP A 212 -14.37 -13.02 -12.61
C TRP A 212 -13.07 -13.81 -12.81
N GLY A 213 -12.91 -14.95 -12.12
CA GLY A 213 -11.72 -15.77 -12.21
C GLY A 213 -10.50 -15.15 -11.51
N SER A 214 -9.33 -15.49 -12.04
CA SER A 214 -8.03 -15.09 -11.49
C SER A 214 -7.72 -13.62 -11.76
N TYR A 215 -7.11 -12.95 -10.79
CA TYR A 215 -6.60 -11.59 -10.98
C TYR A 215 -5.41 -11.56 -11.97
N PHE A 216 -4.67 -12.67 -12.06
CA PHE A 216 -3.39 -12.73 -12.76
C PHE A 216 -3.47 -13.32 -14.17
N VAL A 217 -4.35 -14.31 -14.37
CA VAL A 217 -4.44 -15.08 -15.62
C VAL A 217 -5.89 -15.20 -16.09
N ASP A 218 -6.12 -14.89 -17.36
CA ASP A 218 -7.34 -15.23 -18.07
C ASP A 218 -7.17 -16.58 -18.80
N VAL A 219 -8.20 -17.43 -18.76
CA VAL A 219 -8.19 -18.77 -19.35
C VAL A 219 -9.23 -18.80 -20.47
N LYS A 220 -8.77 -19.03 -21.69
CA LYS A 220 -9.63 -19.17 -22.87
C LYS A 220 -9.55 -20.59 -23.39
N THR A 221 -10.69 -21.24 -23.52
CA THR A 221 -10.79 -22.55 -24.17
C THR A 221 -11.00 -22.34 -25.66
N ASP A 222 -10.18 -22.98 -26.48
CA ASP A 222 -10.36 -22.96 -27.93
C ASP A 222 -11.44 -23.96 -28.40
N GLU A 223 -11.75 -23.94 -29.70
CA GLU A 223 -12.75 -24.83 -30.31
C GLU A 223 -12.40 -26.33 -30.19
N ALA A 224 -11.12 -26.64 -29.95
CA ALA A 224 -10.62 -28.01 -29.73
C ALA A 224 -10.65 -28.42 -28.25
N GLY A 225 -11.10 -27.55 -27.35
CA GLY A 225 -11.15 -27.80 -25.91
C GLY A 225 -9.82 -27.55 -25.18
N GLN A 226 -8.80 -26.99 -25.84
CA GLN A 226 -7.51 -26.70 -25.23
C GLN A 226 -7.54 -25.36 -24.50
N GLU A 227 -7.08 -25.35 -23.25
CA GLU A 227 -6.99 -24.15 -22.43
C GLU A 227 -5.75 -23.33 -22.78
N ARG A 228 -5.95 -22.06 -23.13
CA ARG A 228 -4.90 -21.06 -23.32
C ARG A 228 -4.91 -20.05 -22.18
N HIS A 229 -3.79 -20.00 -21.46
CA HIS A 229 -3.55 -19.04 -20.40
C HIS A 229 -2.95 -17.75 -20.96
N THR A 230 -3.54 -16.61 -20.61
CA THR A 230 -3.02 -15.28 -20.97
C THR A 230 -2.96 -14.39 -19.74
N LEU A 231 -1.97 -13.51 -19.66
CA LEU A 231 -1.91 -12.57 -18.53
C LEU A 231 -3.06 -11.58 -18.62
N THR A 232 -3.69 -11.31 -17.49
CA THR A 232 -4.68 -10.24 -17.40
C THR A 232 -4.02 -8.88 -17.64
N TRP A 233 -4.85 -7.87 -17.90
CA TRP A 233 -4.40 -6.49 -17.92
C TRP A 233 -3.73 -6.08 -16.60
N CYS A 234 -4.27 -6.54 -15.47
CA CYS A 234 -3.73 -6.25 -14.15
C CYS A 234 -2.31 -6.81 -13.97
N SER A 235 -2.11 -8.11 -14.25
CA SER A 235 -0.77 -8.73 -14.18
C SER A 235 0.22 -8.06 -15.13
N SER A 236 -0.20 -7.78 -16.36
CA SER A 236 0.64 -7.06 -17.34
C SER A 236 1.03 -5.66 -16.86
N SER A 237 0.12 -4.96 -16.19
CA SER A 237 0.37 -3.61 -15.66
C SER A 237 1.29 -3.63 -14.45
N VAL A 238 1.10 -4.56 -13.50
CA VAL A 238 1.98 -4.77 -12.35
C VAL A 238 3.41 -5.02 -12.82
N ARG A 239 3.61 -5.92 -13.78
CA ARG A 239 4.93 -6.25 -14.35
C ARG A 239 5.59 -5.08 -15.09
N LYS A 240 4.80 -4.13 -15.60
CA LYS A 240 5.30 -3.00 -16.40
C LYS A 240 5.69 -1.80 -15.53
N TYR A 241 4.93 -1.52 -14.48
CA TYR A 241 5.04 -0.30 -13.67
C TYR A 241 5.51 -0.55 -12.23
N SER A 242 5.91 -1.79 -11.92
CA SER A 242 6.48 -2.17 -10.63
C SER A 242 7.80 -2.89 -10.83
N SER A 243 8.73 -2.72 -9.91
CA SER A 243 9.98 -3.46 -9.85
C SER A 243 9.75 -4.86 -9.26
N MET A 244 8.85 -4.97 -8.28
CA MET A 244 8.39 -6.25 -7.72
C MET A 244 6.99 -6.10 -7.09
N ALA A 245 6.37 -7.23 -6.71
CA ALA A 245 5.11 -7.28 -5.99
C ALA A 245 5.20 -8.18 -4.76
N ILE A 246 4.55 -7.74 -3.68
CA ILE A 246 4.45 -8.45 -2.39
C ILE A 246 3.01 -8.41 -1.89
N PRO A 247 2.51 -9.42 -1.16
CA PRO A 247 1.14 -9.39 -0.65
C PRO A 247 0.97 -8.37 0.50
N SER A 248 2.03 -8.14 1.28
CA SER A 248 2.06 -7.20 2.40
C SER A 248 3.49 -6.74 2.69
N VAL A 249 3.64 -5.61 3.39
CA VAL A 249 4.96 -5.17 3.90
C VAL A 249 5.54 -6.17 4.91
N GLU A 250 4.68 -6.84 5.68
CA GLU A 250 5.07 -7.87 6.64
C GLU A 250 5.90 -8.99 6.00
N SER A 251 5.60 -9.29 4.74
CA SER A 251 6.29 -10.34 3.96
C SER A 251 7.78 -10.08 3.80
N ILE A 252 8.22 -8.82 3.89
CA ILE A 252 9.64 -8.44 3.72
C ILE A 252 10.26 -7.84 4.98
N ALA A 253 9.45 -7.50 5.99
CA ALA A 253 9.92 -6.78 7.17
C ALA A 253 10.95 -7.57 8.00
N ALA A 254 10.87 -8.90 7.99
CA ALA A 254 11.82 -9.77 8.69
C ALA A 254 13.12 -10.05 7.92
N LEU A 255 13.24 -9.58 6.67
CA LEU A 255 14.41 -9.84 5.84
C LEU A 255 15.56 -8.88 6.17
N PRO A 256 16.83 -9.32 6.03
CA PRO A 256 17.97 -8.43 6.12
C PRO A 256 17.88 -7.29 5.10
N LEU A 257 18.31 -6.08 5.47
CA LEU A 257 18.31 -4.92 4.56
C LEU A 257 19.19 -5.12 3.31
N SER A 258 20.12 -6.07 3.36
CA SER A 258 20.98 -6.46 2.23
C SER A 258 20.35 -7.54 1.32
N PHE A 259 19.13 -7.99 1.61
CA PHE A 259 18.44 -8.99 0.81
C PHE A 259 18.22 -8.50 -0.61
N GLN A 260 18.50 -9.36 -1.60
CA GLN A 260 18.35 -9.03 -3.01
C GLN A 260 17.10 -9.67 -3.59
N PHE A 261 16.14 -8.85 -3.97
CA PHE A 261 14.90 -9.31 -4.59
C PHE A 261 15.09 -9.58 -6.07
N LYS A 262 14.36 -10.59 -6.57
CA LYS A 262 14.21 -10.82 -8.00
C LYS A 262 13.17 -9.83 -8.52
N CYS A 263 13.58 -8.85 -9.33
CA CYS A 263 12.66 -7.89 -9.94
C CYS A 263 12.02 -8.43 -11.24
N PHE A 264 10.88 -7.83 -11.62
CA PHE A 264 10.25 -8.01 -12.92
C PHE A 264 11.21 -7.64 -14.05
N SER A 265 11.14 -8.38 -15.15
CA SER A 265 11.90 -8.09 -16.37
C SER A 265 11.11 -8.57 -17.59
N LYS A 266 11.18 -7.80 -18.69
CA LYS A 266 10.50 -8.15 -19.94
C LYS A 266 11.06 -9.41 -20.60
N ALA A 267 12.35 -9.68 -20.40
CA ALA A 267 13.06 -10.80 -21.02
C ALA A 267 12.96 -12.11 -20.23
N GLN A 268 12.35 -12.08 -19.05
CA GLN A 268 12.31 -13.21 -18.12
C GLN A 268 10.88 -13.69 -17.89
N SER A 269 10.76 -14.89 -17.30
CA SER A 269 9.49 -15.54 -16.99
C SER A 269 8.46 -14.60 -16.35
N CYS A 270 7.19 -14.79 -16.67
CA CYS A 270 6.07 -14.09 -16.05
C CYS A 270 5.94 -14.37 -14.54
N THR A 271 6.61 -15.40 -14.02
CA THR A 271 6.60 -15.77 -12.59
C THR A 271 7.67 -15.06 -11.76
N ARG A 272 8.63 -14.36 -12.39
CA ARG A 272 9.65 -13.58 -11.68
C ARG A 272 9.08 -12.24 -11.23
N GLY A 273 9.55 -11.70 -10.10
CA GLY A 273 9.14 -10.38 -9.60
C GLY A 273 8.11 -10.43 -8.48
N TYR A 274 7.54 -11.61 -8.21
CA TYR A 274 6.65 -11.85 -7.09
C TYR A 274 7.43 -12.43 -5.91
N TYR A 275 7.18 -11.90 -4.71
CA TYR A 275 7.76 -12.38 -3.47
C TYR A 275 6.65 -12.56 -2.41
N PRO A 276 6.68 -13.62 -1.57
CA PRO A 276 7.70 -14.66 -1.45
C PRO A 276 7.70 -15.68 -2.60
N SER A 277 6.56 -15.83 -3.28
CA SER A 277 6.40 -16.74 -4.43
C SER A 277 5.41 -16.15 -5.44
N PRO A 278 5.45 -16.59 -6.71
CA PRO A 278 4.42 -16.25 -7.68
C PRO A 278 3.04 -16.83 -7.32
N PRO A 279 1.95 -16.13 -7.67
CA PRO A 279 0.58 -16.68 -7.67
C PRO A 279 0.48 -18.04 -8.37
N HIS A 280 -0.27 -18.99 -7.80
CA HIS A 280 -0.37 -20.37 -8.30
C HIS A 280 -0.87 -20.45 -9.75
N ARG A 281 -1.81 -19.58 -10.17
CA ARG A 281 -2.31 -19.59 -11.55
C ARG A 281 -1.24 -19.20 -12.56
N LEU A 282 -0.26 -18.37 -12.18
CA LEU A 282 0.88 -18.05 -13.03
C LEU A 282 1.84 -19.23 -13.19
N LEU A 283 1.95 -20.10 -12.19
CA LEU A 283 2.78 -21.32 -12.27
C LEU A 283 2.17 -22.33 -13.24
N LYS A 284 0.86 -22.59 -13.14
CA LYS A 284 0.16 -23.53 -14.03
C LYS A 284 0.25 -23.15 -15.50
N GLY A 285 0.22 -21.86 -15.83
CA GLY A 285 0.33 -21.39 -17.21
C GLY A 285 1.73 -21.51 -17.83
N VAL A 286 2.77 -21.83 -17.04
CA VAL A 286 4.15 -22.04 -17.52
C VAL A 286 4.44 -23.53 -17.76
N GLU A 287 3.65 -24.42 -17.16
CA GLU A 287 3.79 -25.88 -17.28
C GLU A 287 2.95 -26.48 -18.44
N SER A 288 2.16 -25.65 -19.12
CA SER A 288 1.31 -26.00 -20.28
C SER A 288 1.91 -25.50 -21.60
#